data_AF-A0A4Z0QJI7-F1
#
_entry.id   AF-A0A4Z0QJI7-F1
#
_cell.length_a   1.000
_cell.length_b   1.000
_cell.length_c   1.000
_cell.angle_alpha   90.00
_cell.angle_beta   90.00
_cell.angle_gamma   90.00
#
_symmetry.space_group_name_H-M   'P 1'
#
loop_
_entity.id
_entity.type
_entity.pdbx_description
1 polymer ?
#
loop_
_entity_poly.entity_id
_entity_poly.type
_entity_poly.pdbx_seq_one_letter_code
_entity_poly.pdbx_strand_id
1 'polypeptide(L)'
;MHTRARYTIGYLTGGYYTPKSGKRYSYRYEVRGQEYEATDIREVNMNTATGARFVVEYDSLDPGVSRSHFALAVPDSIGQAPANGWKVPPFITSPKDLNYGREEEARAE
;
A
#
# COMPACT_ATOMS: atom_id res chain seq x y z
N MET A 1 15.95 -5.18 1.34
CA MET A 1 15.85 -3.89 2.07
C MET A 1 14.72 -4.02 3.09
N HIS A 2 14.98 -4.23 4.39
CA HIS A 2 13.91 -4.53 5.38
C HIS A 2 13.93 -3.66 6.65
N THR A 3 14.98 -2.88 6.91
CA THR A 3 15.12 -2.17 8.20
C THR A 3 14.41 -0.81 8.27
N ARG A 4 13.95 -0.28 7.12
CA ARG A 4 13.40 1.08 6.99
C ARG A 4 11.95 1.16 6.53
N ALA A 5 11.36 0.02 6.17
CA ALA A 5 9.98 -0.07 5.77
C ALA A 5 9.07 0.27 6.95
N ARG A 6 8.13 1.17 6.70
CA ARG A 6 7.04 1.53 7.62
C ARG A 6 5.73 1.38 6.90
N TYR A 7 4.68 1.16 7.67
CA TYR A 7 3.36 0.92 7.12
C TYR A 7 2.36 1.96 7.62
N THR A 8 1.51 2.44 6.73
CA THR A 8 0.42 3.35 7.05
C THR A 8 -0.86 2.92 6.33
N ILE A 9 -1.94 3.68 6.51
CA ILE A 9 -3.21 3.47 5.81
C ILE A 9 -3.20 4.35 4.56
N GLY A 10 -3.39 3.72 3.41
CA GLY A 10 -3.71 4.37 2.15
C GLY A 10 -5.21 4.42 1.89
N TYR A 11 -5.62 5.46 1.18
CA TYR A 11 -6.99 5.69 0.75
C TYR A 11 -7.04 5.77 -0.76
N LEU A 12 -7.86 4.92 -1.37
CA LEU A 12 -8.05 4.94 -2.81
C LEU A 12 -8.82 6.19 -3.21
N THR A 13 -8.22 7.05 -4.03
CA THR A 13 -8.87 8.27 -4.53
C THR A 13 -9.56 8.05 -5.86
N GLY A 14 -9.08 7.10 -6.67
CA GLY A 14 -9.72 6.74 -7.93
C GLY A 14 -8.86 5.82 -8.79
N GLY A 15 -9.34 5.56 -10.00
CA GLY A 15 -8.56 4.85 -11.01
C GLY A 15 -8.76 5.46 -12.38
N TYR A 16 -7.69 5.51 -13.16
CA TYR A 16 -7.66 6.09 -14.49
C TYR A 16 -6.93 5.15 -15.45
N TYR A 17 -7.30 5.21 -16.73
CA TYR A 17 -6.64 4.43 -17.76
C TYR A 17 -5.52 5.24 -18.39
N THR A 18 -4.34 4.64 -18.44
CA THR A 18 -3.22 5.17 -19.22
C THR A 18 -3.08 4.36 -20.51
N PRO A 19 -2.94 5.02 -21.67
CA PRO A 19 -2.88 4.32 -22.96
C PRO A 19 -1.67 3.38 -23.09
N LYS A 20 -0.60 3.59 -22.31
CA LYS A 20 0.62 2.78 -22.35
C LYS A 20 0.74 1.70 -21.26
N SER A 21 0.07 1.85 -20.11
CA SER A 21 0.24 0.95 -18.95
C SER A 21 -1.06 0.39 -18.40
N GLY A 22 -2.19 0.63 -19.08
CA GLY A 22 -3.49 0.16 -18.65
C GLY A 22 -4.04 0.94 -17.46
N LYS A 23 -4.85 0.28 -16.63
CA LYS A 23 -5.54 0.90 -15.51
C LYS A 23 -4.59 1.13 -14.33
N ARG A 24 -4.41 2.39 -13.96
CA ARG A 24 -3.69 2.82 -12.76
C ARG A 24 -4.68 3.30 -11.71
N TYR A 25 -4.27 3.22 -10.46
CA TYR A 25 -5.06 3.63 -9.31
C TYR A 25 -4.32 4.68 -8.53
N SER A 26 -4.98 5.83 -8.35
CA SER A 26 -4.49 6.90 -7.49
C SER A 26 -4.90 6.64 -6.06
N TYR A 27 -3.98 6.92 -5.16
CA TYR A 27 -4.23 6.83 -3.74
C TYR A 27 -3.42 7.87 -2.99
N ARG A 28 -3.92 8.19 -1.80
CA ARG A 28 -3.27 9.10 -0.87
C ARG A 28 -3.05 8.44 0.48
N TYR A 29 -2.04 8.88 1.19
CA TYR A 29 -1.73 8.41 2.53
C TYR A 29 -1.12 9.55 3.34
N GLU A 30 -1.24 9.47 4.65
CA GLU A 30 -0.67 10.46 5.56
C GLU A 30 0.46 9.84 6.38
N VAL A 31 1.57 10.57 6.48
CA VAL A 31 2.70 10.26 7.36
C VAL A 31 3.07 11.53 8.10
N ARG A 32 3.05 11.49 9.44
CA ARG A 32 3.38 12.63 10.31
C ARG A 32 2.59 13.92 10.02
N GLY A 33 1.32 13.80 9.61
CA GLY A 33 0.48 14.96 9.26
C GLY A 33 0.79 15.57 7.89
N GLN A 34 1.65 14.93 7.09
CA GLN A 34 1.90 15.30 5.70
C GLN A 34 1.21 14.29 4.78
N GLU A 35 0.39 14.80 3.87
CA GLU A 35 -0.28 14.01 2.84
C GLU A 35 0.67 13.74 1.68
N TYR A 36 0.66 12.51 1.20
CA TYR A 36 1.38 12.04 0.03
C TYR A 36 0.39 11.40 -0.92
N GLU A 37 0.60 11.60 -2.22
CA GLU A 37 -0.19 10.97 -3.28
C GLU A 37 0.74 10.14 -4.17
N ALA A 38 0.29 8.94 -4.50
CA ALA A 38 1.00 8.04 -5.39
C ALA A 38 0.01 7.30 -6.30
N THR A 39 0.56 6.67 -7.33
CA THR A 39 -0.23 5.87 -8.27
C THR A 39 0.45 4.55 -8.51
N ASP A 40 -0.34 3.48 -8.51
CA ASP A 40 0.18 2.13 -8.73
C ASP A 40 -0.77 1.35 -9.64
N ILE A 41 -0.30 0.21 -10.11
CA ILE A 41 -1.06 -0.68 -11.00
C ILE A 41 -2.03 -1.53 -10.19
N ARG A 42 -2.99 -2.13 -10.89
CA ARG A 42 -3.97 -3.02 -10.28
C ARG A 42 -3.28 -4.25 -9.65
N GLU A 43 -3.65 -4.59 -8.42
CA GLU A 43 -3.38 -5.91 -7.83
C GLU A 43 -4.58 -6.85 -7.96
N VAL A 44 -4.31 -8.16 -7.99
CA VAL A 44 -5.35 -9.19 -7.89
C VAL A 44 -6.01 -9.08 -6.51
N ASN A 45 -7.35 -9.14 -6.44
CA ASN A 45 -8.16 -8.91 -5.24
C ASN A 45 -8.15 -7.48 -4.67
N MET A 46 -7.63 -6.50 -5.42
CA MET A 46 -7.74 -5.09 -5.05
C MET A 46 -9.20 -4.65 -4.89
N ASN A 47 -9.50 -4.00 -3.76
CA ASN A 47 -10.75 -3.27 -3.61
C ASN A 47 -10.71 -1.99 -4.48
N THR A 48 -11.65 -1.88 -5.41
CA THR A 48 -11.73 -0.74 -6.36
C THR A 48 -12.73 0.33 -5.93
N ALA A 49 -13.35 0.17 -4.76
CA ALA A 49 -14.24 1.17 -4.20
C ALA A 49 -13.46 2.43 -3.83
N THR A 50 -13.95 3.60 -4.27
CA THR A 50 -13.39 4.89 -3.84
C THR A 50 -13.51 5.03 -2.32
N GLY A 51 -12.43 5.45 -1.66
CA GLY A 51 -12.34 5.49 -0.21
C GLY A 51 -11.98 4.14 0.43
N ALA A 52 -11.70 3.09 -0.35
CA ALA A 52 -11.17 1.84 0.18
C ALA A 52 -9.85 2.09 0.92
N ARG A 53 -9.76 1.50 2.12
CA ARG A 53 -8.60 1.56 3.01
C ARG A 53 -7.72 0.33 2.81
N PHE A 54 -6.45 0.55 2.58
CA PHE A 54 -5.48 -0.52 2.34
C PHE A 54 -4.12 -0.19 2.94
N VAL A 55 -3.21 -1.15 2.96
CA VAL A 55 -1.87 -0.97 3.55
C VAL A 55 -0.94 -0.29 2.54
N VAL A 56 -0.24 0.74 2.99
CA VAL A 56 0.85 1.36 2.23
C VAL A 56 2.15 1.14 2.98
N GLU A 57 3.12 0.53 2.32
CA GLU A 57 4.51 0.50 2.75
C GLU A 57 5.22 1.78 2.27
N TYR A 58 6.02 2.41 3.11
CA TYR A 58 6.82 3.59 2.74
C TYR A 58 8.18 3.54 3.41
N ASP A 59 9.17 4.23 2.82
CA ASP A 59 10.50 4.37 3.43
C ASP A 59 10.49 5.45 4.53
N SER A 60 10.99 5.12 5.72
CA SER A 60 11.00 6.06 6.84
C SER A 60 11.88 7.30 6.67
N LEU A 61 12.87 7.28 5.76
CA LEU A 61 13.71 8.43 5.43
C LEU A 61 13.12 9.24 4.28
N ASP A 62 12.49 8.57 3.32
CA ASP A 62 11.79 9.20 2.21
C ASP A 62 10.35 8.69 2.08
N PRO A 63 9.39 9.33 2.75
CA PRO A 63 8.00 8.87 2.73
C PRO A 63 7.32 9.03 1.36
N GLY A 64 7.95 9.72 0.40
CA GLY A 64 7.48 9.78 -0.98
C GLY A 64 7.72 8.48 -1.74
N VAL A 65 8.75 7.70 -1.37
CA VAL A 65 8.92 6.33 -1.84
C VAL A 65 7.96 5.43 -1.08
N SER A 66 6.91 5.01 -1.76
CA SER A 66 5.89 4.11 -1.23
C SER A 66 5.55 2.97 -2.18
N ARG A 67 4.91 1.95 -1.60
CA ARG A 67 4.37 0.78 -2.28
C ARG A 67 2.99 0.51 -1.72
N SER A 68 1.99 0.45 -2.59
CA SER A 68 0.64 0.05 -2.21
C SER A 68 0.52 -1.47 -2.11
N HIS A 69 -0.21 -1.92 -1.11
CA HIS A 69 -0.69 -3.30 -0.98
C HIS A 69 -2.23 -3.27 -0.99
N PHE A 70 -2.81 -3.08 -2.18
CA PHE A 70 -4.26 -2.94 -2.37
C PHE A 70 -5.06 -4.19 -2.02
N ALA A 71 -4.44 -5.37 -2.08
CA ALA A 71 -5.06 -6.63 -1.66
C ALA A 71 -5.20 -6.71 -0.13
N LEU A 72 -4.43 -5.93 0.63
CA LEU A 72 -4.46 -5.90 2.08
C LEU A 72 -5.42 -4.81 2.57
N ALA A 73 -6.68 -5.21 2.77
CA ALA A 73 -7.68 -4.33 3.36
C ALA A 73 -7.36 -4.04 4.83
N VAL A 74 -7.50 -2.78 5.23
CA VAL A 74 -7.39 -2.38 6.65
C VAL A 74 -8.76 -2.61 7.31
N PRO A 75 -8.85 -3.38 8.40
CA PRO A 75 -10.12 -3.60 9.09
C PRO A 75 -10.64 -2.31 9.74
N ASP A 76 -11.96 -2.15 9.80
CA ASP A 76 -12.62 -0.97 10.39
C ASP A 76 -12.25 -0.70 11.85
N SER A 77 -11.83 -1.72 12.60
CA SER A 77 -11.31 -1.59 13.96
C SER A 77 -10.07 -0.69 14.05
N ILE A 78 -9.35 -0.51 12.94
CA ILE A 78 -8.20 0.38 12.84
C ILE A 78 -8.63 1.67 12.15
N GLY A 79 -8.93 2.68 12.96
CA GLY A 79 -9.33 4.00 12.47
C GLY A 79 -8.18 4.84 11.91
N GLN A 80 -6.97 4.72 12.47
CA GLN A 80 -5.83 5.54 12.05
C GLN A 80 -4.48 4.83 12.27
N ALA A 81 -3.52 5.11 11.40
CA ALA A 81 -2.13 4.74 11.62
C ALA A 81 -1.46 5.66 12.65
N PRO A 82 -0.47 5.17 13.40
CA PRO A 82 0.38 6.03 14.22
C PRO A 82 1.16 7.01 13.33
N ALA A 83 1.49 8.19 13.85
CA ALA A 83 2.16 9.25 13.08
C ALA A 83 3.46 8.80 12.37
N ASN A 84 4.17 7.83 12.95
CA ASN A 84 5.41 7.26 12.41
C ASN A 84 5.22 5.93 11.64
N GLY A 85 3.97 5.56 11.37
CA GLY A 85 3.60 4.29 10.78
C GLY A 85 3.91 3.09 11.68
N TRP A 86 3.33 1.94 11.33
CA TRP A 86 3.65 0.68 11.96
C TRP A 86 5.00 0.17 11.47
N LYS A 87 5.74 -0.54 12.35
CA LYS A 87 6.84 -1.40 11.90
C LYS A 87 6.31 -2.66 11.23
N VAL A 88 5.21 -3.19 11.76
CA VAL A 88 4.42 -4.30 11.22
C VAL A 88 2.96 -3.98 11.54
N PRO A 89 2.05 -3.98 10.57
CA PRO A 89 0.64 -3.71 10.84
C PRO A 89 0.04 -4.77 11.77
N PRO A 90 -0.75 -4.40 12.79
CA PRO A 90 -1.24 -5.32 13.82
C PRO A 90 -2.29 -6.32 13.32
N PHE A 91 -2.80 -6.13 12.10
CA PHE A 91 -3.82 -6.96 11.46
C PHE A 91 -3.25 -7.88 10.37
N ILE A 92 -1.95 -7.78 10.09
CA ILE A 92 -1.28 -8.71 9.18
C ILE A 92 -0.80 -9.90 10.00
N THR A 93 -1.41 -11.06 9.75
CA THR A 93 -1.13 -12.31 10.47
C THR A 93 -0.05 -13.16 9.82
N SER A 94 0.42 -12.82 8.62
CA SER A 94 1.55 -13.52 7.99
C SER A 94 2.40 -12.61 7.09
N PRO A 95 3.74 -12.72 7.13
CA PRO A 95 4.62 -11.95 6.23
C PRO A 95 4.44 -12.32 4.75
N LYS A 96 3.76 -13.43 4.45
CA LYS A 96 3.32 -13.78 3.09
C LYS A 96 2.29 -12.81 2.53
N ASP A 97 1.46 -12.20 3.38
CA ASP A 97 0.46 -11.22 2.96
C ASP A 97 1.12 -9.94 2.43
N LEU A 98 2.25 -9.53 3.01
CA LEU A 98 3.09 -8.42 2.53
C LEU A 98 3.88 -8.75 1.26
N ASN A 99 4.01 -10.04 0.94
CA ASN A 99 4.79 -10.56 -0.18
C ASN A 99 3.89 -11.13 -1.29
N TYR A 100 2.57 -11.02 -1.16
CA TYR A 100 1.60 -11.48 -2.16
C TYR A 100 1.77 -10.62 -3.42
N GLY A 101 2.47 -11.16 -4.42
CA GLY A 101 2.95 -10.44 -5.60
C GLY A 101 4.48 -10.47 -5.82
N ARG A 102 5.27 -11.06 -4.90
CA ARG A 102 6.72 -11.31 -5.09
C ARG A 102 7.03 -12.78 -5.48
N GLU A 103 6.03 -13.64 -5.60
CA GLU A 103 6.24 -15.07 -5.91
C GLU A 103 6.42 -15.38 -7.41
N GLU A 104 6.35 -14.40 -8.31
CA GLU A 104 6.58 -14.64 -9.75
C GLU A 104 8.03 -14.48 -10.23
N GLU A 105 8.98 -14.00 -9.40
CA GLU A 105 10.38 -13.84 -9.83
C GLU A 105 11.37 -14.87 -9.24
N ALA A 106 10.90 -15.87 -8.48
CA ALA A 106 11.77 -16.91 -7.89
C ALA A 106 11.72 -18.27 -8.61
N ARG A 107 11.19 -18.32 -9.84
CA ARG A 107 11.13 -19.56 -10.63
C ARG A 107 11.59 -19.35 -12.07
N ALA A 108 12.76 -18.76 -12.25
CA ALA A 108 13.48 -18.77 -13.51
C ALA A 108 14.99 -18.67 -13.25
N GLU A 109 15.56 -19.72 -12.65
CA GLU A 109 16.94 -20.15 -12.95
C GLU A 109 17.08 -21.65 -12.67
#